data_AF-A0AAD5TL72-F1
#
_entry.id   AF-A0AAD5TL72-F1
#
_cell.length_a   1.000
_cell.length_b   1.000
_cell.length_c   1.000
_cell.angle_alpha   90.00
_cell.angle_beta   90.00
_cell.angle_gamma   90.00
#
_symmetry.space_group_name_H-M   'P 1'
#
loop_
_entity.id
_entity.type
_entity.pdbx_description
1 polymer ?
#
loop_
_entity_poly.entity_id
_entity_poly.type
_entity_poly.pdbx_seq_one_letter_code
_entity_poly.pdbx_strand_id
1 'polypeptide(L)'
;MITDCNVCHEPRWEALDEPLYKSCALVMGIAWVTCYAAMAVTNYKDKSFVVTEVYWASVLWVLFDLVLFYQTWLYARNEFTAYPFLRQHTTLLLAAGVIAGFPGILFFLEYAHDVRLGLLAGLVLNTALAVSYVAMLVNRGSSRGQSMVIAVTKGVGSAAAWVLNIGLGYDHKFLLYLYVLNVATDVVYAVGLYKVIRRETTPIKLQYENFK
;
A
#
# COMPACT_ATOMS: atom_id res chain seq x y z
N MET A 1 -11.72 -12.69 -42.61
CA MET A 1 -12.69 -13.42 -41.77
C MET A 1 -12.20 -13.23 -40.35
N ILE A 2 -12.80 -12.27 -39.65
CA ILE A 2 -12.43 -11.90 -38.28
C ILE A 2 -13.11 -12.94 -37.40
N THR A 3 -12.34 -13.88 -36.85
CA THR A 3 -12.87 -14.81 -35.85
C THR A 3 -12.97 -14.10 -34.52
N ASP A 4 -14.21 -13.99 -34.07
CA ASP A 4 -14.66 -13.58 -32.76
C ASP A 4 -13.72 -14.03 -31.63
N CYS A 5 -13.02 -13.07 -31.03
CA CYS A 5 -12.55 -13.24 -29.65
C CYS A 5 -13.79 -13.25 -28.77
N ASN A 6 -14.29 -14.45 -28.49
CA ASN A 6 -15.15 -14.72 -27.35
C ASN A 6 -14.47 -14.15 -26.10
N VAL A 7 -14.86 -12.95 -25.72
CA VAL A 7 -14.58 -12.36 -24.42
C VAL A 7 -15.26 -13.29 -23.43
N CYS A 8 -14.46 -14.16 -22.81
CA CYS A 8 -14.88 -14.95 -21.68
C CYS A 8 -15.43 -13.99 -20.62
N HIS A 9 -16.77 -13.92 -20.53
CA HIS A 9 -17.44 -13.44 -19.35
C HIS A 9 -17.16 -14.44 -18.22
N GLU A 10 -15.98 -14.32 -17.61
CA GLU A 10 -15.71 -15.01 -16.37
C GLU A 10 -16.68 -14.51 -15.29
N PRO A 11 -17.11 -15.39 -14.36
CA PRO A 11 -18.13 -15.05 -13.39
C PRO A 11 -17.65 -13.88 -12.54
N ARG A 12 -18.53 -12.87 -12.42
CA ARG A 12 -18.35 -11.69 -11.59
C ARG A 12 -18.47 -12.11 -10.12
N TRP A 13 -17.49 -12.85 -9.60
CA TRP A 13 -17.34 -13.08 -8.17
C TRP A 13 -17.37 -11.71 -7.51
N GLU A 14 -18.21 -11.55 -6.49
CA GLU A 14 -18.44 -10.32 -5.73
C GLU A 14 -17.10 -9.65 -5.41
N ALA A 15 -16.70 -8.73 -6.28
CA ALA A 15 -15.37 -8.15 -6.25
C ALA A 15 -15.30 -7.32 -4.98
N LEU A 16 -14.43 -7.71 -4.05
CA LEU A 16 -13.97 -6.80 -3.03
C LEU A 16 -13.41 -5.59 -3.78
N ASP A 17 -14.10 -4.46 -3.73
CA ASP A 17 -13.87 -3.33 -4.63
C ASP A 17 -12.41 -2.87 -4.57
N GLU A 18 -11.68 -3.17 -5.64
CA GLU A 18 -10.30 -2.75 -5.89
C GLU A 18 -10.02 -1.29 -5.43
N PRO A 19 -10.86 -0.30 -5.76
CA PRO A 19 -10.61 1.09 -5.36
C PRO A 19 -10.87 1.37 -3.87
N LEU A 20 -11.74 0.60 -3.19
CA LEU A 20 -12.15 0.88 -1.82
C LEU A 20 -11.02 0.58 -0.83
N TYR A 21 -10.47 -0.64 -0.83
CA TYR A 21 -9.42 -1.00 0.13
C TYR A 21 -8.12 -0.22 -0.10
N LYS A 22 -7.79 0.16 -1.34
CA LYS A 22 -6.66 1.04 -1.64
C LYS A 22 -6.84 2.42 -1.00
N SER A 23 -8.05 2.97 -1.17
CA SER A 23 -8.40 4.26 -0.60
C SER A 23 -8.32 4.20 0.92
N CYS A 24 -8.86 3.14 1.53
CA CYS A 24 -8.79 2.91 2.98
C CYS A 24 -7.35 2.78 3.49
N ALA A 25 -6.50 1.97 2.83
CA ALA A 25 -5.10 1.82 3.21
C ALA A 25 -4.34 3.15 3.13
N LEU A 26 -4.62 3.95 2.08
CA LEU A 26 -4.02 5.27 1.91
C LEU A 26 -4.44 6.24 3.01
N VAL A 27 -5.73 6.38 3.30
CA VAL A 27 -6.19 7.34 4.32
C VAL A 27 -5.73 6.96 5.73
N MET A 28 -5.65 5.66 6.04
CA MET A 28 -5.07 5.19 7.29
C MET A 28 -3.55 5.41 7.35
N GLY A 29 -2.85 5.23 6.23
CA GLY A 29 -1.42 5.53 6.08
C GLY A 29 -1.12 7.00 6.39
N ILE A 30 -1.86 7.93 5.77
CA ILE A 30 -1.75 9.37 6.03
C ILE A 30 -1.94 9.69 7.50
N ALA A 31 -2.99 9.14 8.12
CA ALA A 31 -3.27 9.36 9.54
C ALA A 31 -2.10 8.89 10.42
N TRP A 32 -1.56 7.70 10.14
CA TRP A 32 -0.43 7.16 10.90
C TRP A 32 0.84 7.98 10.74
N VAL A 33 1.22 8.29 9.50
CA VAL A 33 2.44 9.06 9.20
C VAL A 33 2.36 10.47 9.80
N THR A 34 1.17 11.07 9.83
CA THR A 34 0.95 12.40 10.43
C THR A 34 1.06 12.34 11.95
N CYS A 35 0.40 11.39 12.60
CA CYS A 35 0.54 11.16 14.05
C CYS A 35 1.99 10.85 14.41
N TYR A 36 2.67 10.04 13.60
CA TYR A 36 4.04 9.66 13.83
C TYR A 36 5.01 10.84 13.69
N ALA A 37 4.89 11.63 12.63
CA ALA A 37 5.67 12.85 12.46
C ALA A 37 5.45 13.82 13.64
N ALA A 38 4.21 13.98 14.11
CA ALA A 38 3.91 14.82 15.26
C ALA A 38 4.58 14.31 16.56
N MET A 39 4.55 12.99 16.81
CA MET A 39 5.25 12.40 17.94
C MET A 39 6.78 12.49 17.82
N ALA A 40 7.32 12.32 16.61
CA ALA A 40 8.75 12.46 16.35
C ALA A 40 9.23 13.89 16.67
N VAL A 41 8.40 14.91 16.41
CA VAL A 41 8.68 16.31 16.78
C VAL A 41 8.63 16.52 18.30
N THR A 42 7.64 15.97 19.00
CA THR A 42 7.51 16.17 20.46
C THR A 42 8.57 15.42 21.25
N ASN A 43 8.97 14.24 20.78
CA ASN A 43 10.04 13.42 21.36
C ASN A 43 11.46 13.80 20.86
N TYR A 44 11.58 14.76 19.94
CA TYR A 44 12.83 15.24 19.34
C TYR A 44 13.85 15.83 20.35
N LYS A 45 13.48 15.95 21.62
CA LYS A 45 14.38 16.42 22.69
C LYS A 45 15.57 15.48 22.90
N ASP A 46 15.43 14.20 22.58
CA ASP A 46 16.55 13.25 22.52
C ASP A 46 17.23 13.34 21.14
N LYS A 47 18.29 14.15 21.03
CA LYS A 47 19.09 14.35 19.80
C LYS A 47 19.93 13.13 19.39
N SER A 48 19.44 11.93 19.67
CA SER A 48 20.09 10.71 19.20
C SER A 48 19.96 10.62 17.67
N PHE A 49 21.04 10.19 17.02
CA PHE A 49 21.13 10.09 15.55
C PHE A 49 19.92 9.37 14.91
N VAL A 50 19.40 8.35 15.59
CA VAL A 50 18.25 7.55 15.15
C VAL A 50 16.96 8.40 15.04
N VAL A 51 16.72 9.32 15.99
CA VAL A 51 15.48 10.12 16.01
C VAL A 51 15.45 11.13 14.86
N THR A 52 16.61 11.67 14.47
CA THR A 52 16.72 12.63 13.36
C THR A 52 16.48 11.99 12.00
N GLU A 53 17.05 10.81 11.73
CA GLU A 53 16.85 10.11 10.45
C GLU A 53 15.40 9.67 10.26
N VAL A 54 14.79 9.14 11.33
CA VAL A 54 13.40 8.71 11.33
C VAL A 54 12.44 9.89 11.14
N TYR A 55 12.76 11.06 11.69
CA TYR A 55 12.00 12.29 11.45
C TYR A 55 11.99 12.68 9.97
N TRP A 56 13.16 12.77 9.32
CA TRP A 56 13.22 13.15 7.91
C TRP A 56 12.57 12.12 6.99
N ALA A 57 12.74 10.83 7.29
CA ALA A 57 12.01 9.77 6.59
C ALA A 57 10.49 9.96 6.70
N SER A 58 10.00 10.31 7.89
CA SER A 58 8.57 10.56 8.13
C SER A 58 8.06 11.77 7.35
N VAL A 59 8.83 12.87 7.30
CA VAL A 59 8.49 14.06 6.52
C VAL A 59 8.39 13.72 5.03
N LEU A 60 9.36 12.96 4.49
CA LEU A 60 9.31 12.51 3.09
C LEU A 60 8.11 11.61 2.83
N TRP A 61 7.75 10.74 3.78
CA TRP A 61 6.54 9.93 3.70
C TRP A 61 5.27 10.75 3.64
N VAL A 62 5.11 11.77 4.49
CA VAL A 62 3.97 12.71 4.43
C VAL A 62 3.86 13.31 3.03
N LEU A 63 4.98 13.75 2.44
CA LEU A 63 4.97 14.35 1.11
C LEU A 63 4.53 13.37 0.03
N PHE A 64 5.01 12.12 0.07
CA PHE A 64 4.57 11.09 -0.87
C PHE A 64 3.08 10.76 -0.69
N ASP A 65 2.60 10.66 0.54
CA ASP A 65 1.21 10.38 0.82
C ASP A 65 0.29 11.51 0.38
N LEU A 66 0.71 12.78 0.48
CA LEU A 66 -0.03 13.92 -0.06
C LEU A 66 -0.16 13.86 -1.59
N VAL A 67 0.91 13.45 -2.28
CA VAL A 67 0.88 13.24 -3.74
C VAL A 67 -0.06 12.09 -4.11
N LEU A 68 0.00 10.98 -3.38
CA LEU A 68 -0.90 9.84 -3.59
C LEU A 68 -2.35 10.18 -3.29
N PHE A 69 -2.59 10.97 -2.23
CA PHE A 69 -3.90 11.47 -1.87
C PHE A 69 -4.47 12.39 -2.94
N TYR A 70 -3.66 13.32 -3.45
CA TYR A 70 -4.07 14.21 -4.54
C TYR A 70 -4.42 13.44 -5.82
N GLN A 71 -3.61 12.45 -6.20
CA GLN A 71 -3.91 11.58 -7.34
C GLN A 71 -5.20 10.78 -7.10
N THR A 72 -5.36 10.22 -5.90
CA THR A 72 -6.56 9.45 -5.54
C THR A 72 -7.80 10.33 -5.56
N TRP A 73 -7.74 11.55 -5.02
CA TRP A 73 -8.82 12.52 -5.12
C TRP A 73 -9.22 12.77 -6.57
N LEU A 74 -8.23 13.05 -7.44
CA LEU A 74 -8.48 13.42 -8.83
C LEU A 74 -9.03 12.26 -9.66
N TYR A 75 -8.54 11.04 -9.45
CA TYR A 75 -8.79 9.90 -10.34
C TYR A 75 -9.72 8.82 -9.76
N ALA A 76 -9.86 8.68 -8.43
CA ALA A 76 -10.63 7.58 -7.83
C ALA A 76 -12.12 7.60 -8.22
N ARG A 77 -12.69 8.79 -8.49
CA ARG A 77 -14.07 8.92 -8.96
C ARG A 77 -14.34 8.15 -10.27
N ASN A 78 -13.31 7.98 -11.11
CA ASN A 78 -13.42 7.23 -12.35
C ASN A 78 -13.25 5.72 -12.15
N GLU A 79 -12.78 5.27 -10.98
CA GLU A 79 -12.63 3.85 -10.65
C GLU A 79 -13.91 3.26 -10.02
N PHE A 80 -14.72 4.07 -9.31
CA PHE A 80 -15.99 3.64 -8.72
C PHE A 80 -17.16 3.55 -9.73
N THR A 81 -16.95 2.96 -10.91
CA THR A 81 -18.00 2.87 -11.94
C THR A 81 -19.15 1.95 -11.56
N ALA A 82 -18.87 0.90 -10.78
CA ALA A 82 -19.86 -0.07 -10.33
C ALA A 82 -20.80 0.46 -9.23
N TYR A 83 -20.41 1.51 -8.49
CA TYR A 83 -21.15 2.02 -7.34
C TYR A 83 -21.38 3.53 -7.45
N PRO A 84 -22.53 3.96 -8.01
CA PRO A 84 -22.85 5.38 -8.19
C PRO A 84 -22.78 6.19 -6.89
N PHE A 85 -23.15 5.58 -5.76
CA PHE A 85 -23.07 6.20 -4.45
C PHE A 85 -21.63 6.54 -4.04
N LEU A 86 -20.70 5.57 -4.12
CA LEU A 86 -19.29 5.77 -3.79
C LEU A 86 -18.63 6.77 -4.74
N ARG A 87 -19.02 6.75 -6.02
CA ARG A 87 -18.57 7.70 -7.04
C ARG A 87 -19.00 9.14 -6.79
N GLN A 88 -20.21 9.36 -6.28
CA GLN A 88 -20.69 10.71 -5.98
C GLN A 88 -20.06 11.26 -4.69
N HIS A 89 -19.80 10.37 -3.72
CA HIS A 89 -19.31 10.74 -2.40
C HIS A 89 -17.82 10.45 -2.20
N THR A 90 -17.03 10.25 -3.27
CA THR A 90 -15.62 9.86 -3.17
C THR A 90 -14.80 10.83 -2.31
N THR A 91 -14.95 12.14 -2.51
CA THR A 91 -14.25 13.15 -1.70
C THR A 91 -14.68 13.10 -0.22
N LEU A 92 -15.96 12.92 0.04
CA LEU A 92 -16.49 12.78 1.40
C LEU A 92 -15.93 11.53 2.08
N LEU A 93 -15.86 10.40 1.37
CA LEU A 93 -15.32 9.15 1.89
C LEU A 93 -13.82 9.24 2.17
N LEU A 94 -13.05 9.90 1.30
CA LEU A 94 -11.63 10.15 1.53
C LEU A 94 -11.43 11.05 2.76
N ALA A 95 -12.17 12.15 2.86
CA ALA A 95 -12.09 13.06 4.01
C ALA A 95 -12.53 12.37 5.31
N ALA A 96 -13.65 11.66 5.30
CA ALA A 96 -14.15 10.89 6.44
C ALA A 96 -13.15 9.79 6.83
N GLY A 97 -12.52 9.15 5.86
CA GLY A 97 -11.50 8.14 6.07
C GLY A 97 -10.24 8.69 6.76
N VAL A 98 -9.77 9.87 6.36
CA VAL A 98 -8.66 10.56 7.04
C VAL A 98 -9.05 10.88 8.48
N ILE A 99 -10.23 11.50 8.69
CA ILE A 99 -10.72 11.88 10.01
C ILE A 99 -10.88 10.65 10.91
N ALA A 100 -11.45 9.56 10.40
CA ALA A 100 -11.65 8.32 11.15
C ALA A 100 -10.34 7.57 11.41
N GLY A 101 -9.33 7.74 10.56
CA GLY A 101 -8.00 7.19 10.75
C GLY A 101 -7.32 7.70 12.01
N PHE A 102 -7.45 9.00 12.33
CA PHE A 102 -6.79 9.61 13.49
C PHE A 102 -7.17 8.96 14.83
N PRO A 103 -8.45 8.80 15.22
CA PRO A 103 -8.84 8.08 16.42
C PRO A 103 -8.33 6.64 16.45
N GLY A 104 -8.33 5.94 15.31
CA GLY A 104 -7.81 4.59 15.21
C GLY A 104 -6.32 4.52 15.57
N ILE A 105 -5.52 5.44 15.04
CA ILE A 105 -4.09 5.53 15.38
C ILE A 105 -3.88 5.97 16.82
N LEU A 106 -4.62 6.97 17.30
CA LEU A 106 -4.53 7.42 18.70
C LEU A 106 -4.87 6.30 19.69
N PHE A 107 -5.86 5.45 19.38
CA PHE A 107 -6.16 4.26 20.17
C PHE A 107 -4.97 3.30 20.27
N PHE A 108 -4.28 3.03 19.14
CA PHE A 108 -3.07 2.21 19.17
C PHE A 108 -1.95 2.85 19.99
N LEU A 109 -1.78 4.16 19.88
CA LEU A 109 -0.72 4.88 20.61
C LEU A 109 -0.96 4.91 22.11
N GLU A 110 -2.19 5.23 22.54
CA GLU A 110 -2.53 5.38 23.95
C GLU A 110 -2.80 4.04 24.63
N TYR A 111 -3.53 3.14 23.97
CA TYR A 111 -4.06 1.93 24.59
C TYR A 111 -3.22 0.67 24.32
N ALA A 112 -2.58 0.57 23.15
CA ALA A 112 -1.65 -0.53 22.85
C ALA A 112 -0.23 -0.27 23.36
N HIS A 113 -0.02 0.84 24.08
CA HIS A 113 1.28 1.29 24.58
C HIS A 113 2.38 1.34 23.50
N ASP A 114 2.01 1.65 22.25
CA ASP A 114 2.93 1.83 21.12
C ASP A 114 3.60 3.22 21.15
N VAL A 115 3.89 3.71 22.36
CA VAL A 115 4.17 5.12 22.67
C VAL A 115 5.57 5.54 22.21
N ARG A 116 6.47 4.58 21.94
CA ARG A 116 7.89 4.89 21.70
C ARG A 116 8.19 5.20 20.24
N LEU A 117 7.62 4.45 19.29
CA LEU A 117 7.85 4.63 17.85
C LEU A 117 6.65 4.27 16.95
N GLY A 118 5.44 4.02 17.48
CA GLY A 118 4.27 3.74 16.62
C GLY A 118 4.44 2.54 15.67
N LEU A 119 5.33 1.60 16.02
CA LEU A 119 5.82 0.54 15.14
C LEU A 119 4.74 -0.50 14.87
N LEU A 120 3.95 -0.83 15.88
CA LEU A 120 2.88 -1.80 15.77
C LEU A 120 1.81 -1.30 14.79
N ALA A 121 1.33 -0.07 14.99
CA ALA A 121 0.36 0.55 14.10
C ALA A 121 0.90 0.66 12.67
N GLY A 122 2.17 1.08 12.52
CA GLY A 122 2.82 1.21 11.23
C GLY A 122 2.95 -0.12 10.48
N LEU A 123 3.31 -1.20 11.17
CA LEU A 123 3.45 -2.53 10.58
C LEU A 123 2.12 -3.15 10.18
N VAL A 124 1.08 -2.98 11.00
CA VAL A 124 -0.27 -3.43 10.65
C VAL A 124 -0.72 -2.74 9.37
N LEU A 125 -0.51 -1.42 9.25
CA LEU A 125 -0.86 -0.66 8.05
C LEU A 125 -0.02 -1.06 6.83
N ASN A 126 1.29 -1.24 7.01
CA ASN A 126 2.16 -1.67 5.91
C ASN A 126 1.76 -3.06 5.40
N THR A 127 1.37 -3.96 6.30
CA THR A 127 0.85 -5.28 5.96
C THR A 127 -0.48 -5.18 5.20
N ALA A 128 -1.42 -4.36 5.67
CA ALA A 128 -2.69 -4.12 4.97
C ALA A 128 -2.46 -3.54 3.56
N LEU A 129 -1.50 -2.63 3.42
CA LEU A 129 -1.10 -2.07 2.14
C LEU A 129 -0.48 -3.15 1.23
N ALA A 130 0.41 -4.00 1.75
CA ALA A 130 1.01 -5.10 0.99
C ALA A 130 -0.06 -6.07 0.45
N VAL A 131 -1.05 -6.43 1.28
CA VAL A 131 -2.18 -7.28 0.86
C VAL A 131 -3.00 -6.59 -0.24
N SER A 132 -3.19 -5.28 -0.12
CA SER A 132 -3.90 -4.46 -1.12
C SER A 132 -3.21 -4.49 -2.50
N TYR A 133 -1.87 -4.52 -2.55
CA TYR A 133 -1.13 -4.67 -3.81
C TYR A 133 -1.38 -6.04 -4.47
N VAL A 134 -1.40 -7.12 -3.68
CA VAL A 134 -1.75 -8.46 -4.20
C VAL A 134 -3.18 -8.49 -4.71
N ALA A 135 -4.13 -7.99 -3.92
CA ALA A 135 -5.53 -7.91 -4.32
C ALA A 135 -5.70 -7.09 -5.61
N MET A 136 -4.95 -5.99 -5.76
CA MET A 136 -4.97 -5.17 -6.97
C MET A 136 -4.51 -5.96 -8.20
N LEU A 137 -3.43 -6.73 -8.07
CA LEU A 137 -2.92 -7.56 -9.16
C LEU A 137 -3.92 -8.66 -9.54
N VAL A 138 -4.52 -9.34 -8.56
CA VAL A 138 -5.50 -10.41 -8.78
C VAL A 138 -6.77 -9.88 -9.44
N ASN A 139 -7.33 -8.78 -8.92
CA ASN A 139 -8.57 -8.19 -9.44
C ASN A 139 -8.40 -7.61 -10.85
N ARG A 140 -7.25 -6.99 -11.13
CA ARG A 140 -6.99 -6.36 -12.44
C ARG A 140 -6.57 -7.36 -13.50
N GLY A 141 -5.85 -8.42 -13.13
CA GLY A 141 -5.32 -9.43 -14.05
C GLY A 141 -4.30 -8.91 -15.08
N SER A 142 -3.79 -7.67 -14.91
CA SER A 142 -2.87 -7.01 -15.86
C SER A 142 -1.79 -6.22 -15.13
N SER A 143 -0.63 -6.03 -15.76
CA SER A 143 0.48 -5.24 -15.21
C SER A 143 0.28 -3.72 -15.31
N ARG A 144 -0.78 -3.25 -15.97
CA ARG A 144 -1.02 -1.82 -16.21
C ARG A 144 -1.03 -1.01 -14.91
N GLY A 145 -0.13 -0.02 -14.83
CA GLY A 145 0.02 0.87 -13.67
C GLY A 145 0.85 0.29 -12.52
N GLN A 146 1.46 -0.88 -12.74
CA GLN A 146 2.36 -1.54 -11.79
C GLN A 146 3.70 -1.80 -12.49
N SER A 147 4.81 -1.77 -11.75
CA SER A 147 6.13 -2.04 -12.31
C SER A 147 6.95 -2.93 -11.37
N MET A 148 7.84 -3.73 -11.95
CA MET A 148 8.78 -4.53 -11.17
C MET A 148 9.70 -3.68 -10.30
N VAL A 149 10.04 -2.47 -10.75
CA VAL A 149 10.83 -1.52 -9.97
C VAL A 149 10.12 -1.20 -8.66
N ILE A 150 8.82 -0.84 -8.72
CA ILE A 150 8.01 -0.54 -7.53
C ILE A 150 7.91 -1.77 -6.62
N ALA A 151 7.68 -2.96 -7.18
CA ALA A 151 7.55 -4.18 -6.38
C ALA A 151 8.84 -4.51 -5.63
N VAL A 152 10.00 -4.41 -6.28
CA VAL A 152 11.30 -4.68 -5.67
C VAL A 152 11.68 -3.60 -4.66
N THR A 153 11.52 -2.32 -4.99
CA THR A 153 11.86 -1.23 -4.05
C THR A 153 10.98 -1.26 -2.81
N LYS A 154 9.67 -1.57 -2.95
CA LYS A 154 8.78 -1.80 -1.81
C LYS A 154 9.29 -2.95 -0.92
N GLY A 155 9.57 -4.10 -1.52
CA GLY A 155 10.03 -5.28 -0.77
C GLY A 155 11.36 -5.04 -0.05
N VAL A 156 12.32 -4.36 -0.70
CA VAL A 156 13.59 -3.96 -0.09
C VAL A 156 13.36 -2.97 1.05
N GLY A 157 12.47 -1.99 0.87
CA GLY A 157 12.08 -1.04 1.92
C GLY A 157 11.49 -1.74 3.15
N SER A 158 10.57 -2.69 2.95
CA SER A 158 9.98 -3.52 4.01
C SER A 158 11.05 -4.32 4.76
N ALA A 159 12.00 -4.94 4.05
CA ALA A 159 13.08 -5.71 4.66
C ALA A 159 14.08 -4.82 5.40
N ALA A 160 14.44 -3.65 4.86
CA ALA A 160 15.32 -2.68 5.52
C ALA A 160 14.68 -2.15 6.82
N ALA A 161 13.38 -1.82 6.78
CA ALA A 161 12.64 -1.42 7.97
C ALA A 161 12.65 -2.51 9.04
N TRP A 162 12.56 -3.78 8.65
CA TRP A 162 12.67 -4.90 9.60
C TRP A 162 14.05 -5.00 10.26
N VAL A 163 15.13 -4.94 9.46
CA VAL A 163 16.51 -5.00 9.97
C VAL A 163 16.80 -3.86 10.94
N LEU A 164 16.37 -2.64 10.59
CA LEU A 164 16.51 -1.48 11.48
C LEU A 164 15.81 -1.70 12.81
N ASN A 165 14.60 -2.26 12.80
CA ASN A 165 13.83 -2.51 14.03
C ASN A 165 14.42 -3.60 14.92
N ILE A 166 14.97 -4.67 14.34
CA ILE A 166 15.76 -5.66 15.10
C ILE A 166 16.96 -4.97 15.76
N GLY A 167 17.68 -4.13 15.02
CA GLY A 167 18.85 -3.40 15.55
C GLY A 167 18.52 -2.45 16.70
N LEU A 168 17.27 -1.95 16.77
CA LEU A 168 16.76 -1.12 17.85
C LEU A 168 16.28 -1.91 19.08
N GLY A 169 16.36 -3.25 19.06
CA GLY A 169 16.05 -4.10 20.22
C GLY A 169 14.55 -4.29 20.49
N TYR A 170 13.69 -4.07 19.50
CA TYR A 170 12.25 -4.31 19.63
C TYR A 170 11.93 -5.81 19.48
N ASP A 171 11.92 -6.54 20.60
CA ASP A 171 11.66 -7.99 20.64
C ASP A 171 10.21 -8.32 21.07
N HIS A 172 9.25 -7.92 20.25
CA HIS A 172 7.87 -8.40 20.37
C HIS A 172 7.62 -9.50 19.33
N LYS A 173 7.30 -10.71 19.80
CA LYS A 173 6.98 -11.86 18.93
C LYS A 173 5.89 -11.54 17.89
N PHE A 174 4.92 -10.71 18.25
CA PHE A 174 3.86 -10.28 17.33
C PHE A 174 4.39 -9.43 16.17
N LEU A 175 5.37 -8.55 16.42
CA LEU A 175 6.00 -7.76 15.36
C LEU A 175 6.73 -8.66 14.37
N LEU A 176 7.42 -9.69 14.86
CA LEU A 176 8.08 -10.69 14.00
C LEU A 176 7.09 -11.35 13.04
N TYR A 177 5.91 -11.77 13.52
CA TYR A 177 4.87 -12.33 12.66
C TYR A 177 4.41 -11.34 11.59
N LEU A 178 4.21 -10.06 11.94
CA LEU A 178 3.85 -9.01 10.98
C LEU A 178 4.94 -8.78 9.94
N TYR A 179 6.22 -8.77 10.34
CA TYR A 179 7.34 -8.64 9.40
C TYR A 179 7.40 -9.79 8.41
N VAL A 180 7.28 -11.03 8.90
CA VAL A 180 7.28 -12.23 8.05
C VAL A 180 6.10 -12.17 7.08
N LEU A 181 4.91 -11.83 7.57
CA LEU A 181 3.72 -11.70 6.73
C LEU A 181 3.87 -10.61 5.67
N ASN A 182 4.42 -9.45 6.04
CA ASN A 182 4.62 -8.33 5.13
C ASN A 182 5.64 -8.67 4.02
N VAL A 183 6.80 -9.23 4.38
CA VAL A 183 7.82 -9.66 3.41
C VAL A 183 7.30 -10.79 2.53
N ALA A 184 6.60 -11.77 3.10
CA ALA A 184 5.99 -12.85 2.32
C ALA A 184 4.99 -12.30 1.29
N THR A 185 4.16 -11.34 1.71
CA THR A 185 3.18 -10.70 0.82
C THR A 185 3.87 -9.90 -0.29
N ASP A 186 4.97 -9.21 0.00
CA ASP A 186 5.78 -8.50 -1.00
C ASP A 186 6.42 -9.44 -2.03
N VAL A 187 6.91 -10.61 -1.58
CA VAL A 187 7.43 -11.64 -2.49
C VAL A 187 6.31 -12.20 -3.36
N VAL A 188 5.15 -12.52 -2.78
CA VAL A 188 3.97 -13.00 -3.52
C VAL A 188 3.56 -11.98 -4.59
N TYR A 189 3.51 -10.69 -4.22
CA TYR A 189 3.21 -9.60 -5.14
C TYR A 189 4.24 -9.51 -6.29
N ALA A 190 5.54 -9.47 -5.96
CA ALA A 190 6.59 -9.34 -6.97
C ALA A 190 6.62 -10.53 -7.94
N VAL A 191 6.49 -11.76 -7.43
CA VAL A 191 6.44 -12.98 -8.24
C VAL A 191 5.18 -13.01 -9.10
N GLY A 192 4.03 -12.64 -8.53
CA GLY A 192 2.77 -12.53 -9.26
C GLY A 192 2.88 -11.54 -10.41
N LEU A 193 3.36 -10.33 -10.14
CA LEU A 193 3.47 -9.27 -11.12
C LEU A 193 4.43 -9.66 -12.25
N TYR A 194 5.56 -10.28 -11.91
CA TYR A 194 6.50 -10.80 -12.89
C TYR A 194 5.87 -11.81 -13.84
N LYS A 195 5.06 -12.74 -13.31
CA LYS A 195 4.34 -13.74 -14.12
C LYS A 195 3.33 -13.06 -15.05
N VAL A 196 2.60 -12.05 -14.58
CA VAL A 196 1.63 -11.29 -15.39
C VAL A 196 2.35 -10.53 -16.52
N ILE A 197 3.42 -9.79 -16.22
CA ILE A 197 4.21 -9.06 -17.22
C ILE A 197 4.76 -10.01 -18.30
N ARG A 198 5.27 -11.18 -17.91
CA ARG A 198 5.77 -12.18 -18.88
C ARG A 198 4.66 -12.70 -19.78
N ARG A 199 3.47 -12.95 -19.24
CA ARG A 199 2.31 -13.39 -20.03
C ARG A 199 1.88 -12.33 -21.04
N GLU A 200 1.93 -11.05 -20.70
CA GLU A 200 1.58 -9.95 -21.62
C GLU A 200 2.67 -9.69 -22.67
N THR A 201 3.94 -9.92 -22.35
CA THR A 201 5.07 -9.67 -23.26
C THR A 201 5.25 -10.78 -24.31
N THR A 202 4.89 -12.03 -23.97
CA THR A 202 5.03 -13.20 -24.86
C THR A 202 4.21 -13.11 -26.17
N PRO A 203 2.93 -12.70 -26.17
CA PRO A 203 2.14 -12.58 -27.39
C PRO A 203 2.68 -11.53 -28.38
N ILE A 204 3.30 -10.45 -27.88
CA ILE A 204 3.85 -9.39 -28.74
C ILE A 204 5.04 -9.90 -29.55
N LYS A 205 5.93 -10.72 -28.96
CA LYS A 205 7.09 -11.27 -29.68
C LYS A 205 6.69 -12.18 -30.84
N LEU A 206 5.67 -13.02 -30.65
CA LEU A 206 5.18 -13.93 -31.69
C LEU A 206 4.54 -13.19 -32.87
N GLN A 207 3.88 -12.05 -32.64
CA GLN A 207 3.38 -11.23 -33.73
C GLN A 207 4.50 -10.60 -34.55
N TYR A 208 5.57 -10.11 -33.91
CA TYR A 208 6.71 -9.54 -34.63
C TYR A 208 7.55 -10.58 -35.39
N GLU A 209 7.66 -11.81 -34.89
CA GLU A 209 8.35 -12.90 -35.60
C GLU A 209 7.59 -13.40 -36.83
N ASN A 210 6.24 -13.41 -36.80
CA ASN A 210 5.43 -13.77 -37.97
C ASN A 210 5.36 -12.69 -39.06
N PHE A 211 5.85 -11.48 -38.79
CA PHE A 211 5.91 -10.38 -39.77
C PHE A 211 7.28 -10.24 -40.46
N LYS A 212 8.26 -11.09 -40.11
CA LYS A 212 9.56 -11.18 -40.79
C LYS A 212 9.60 -12.38 -41.73
#